data_AF-A0A452ZIR0-F1
#
_entry.id   AF-A0A452ZIR0-F1
#
_cell.length_a   1.000
_cell.length_b   1.000
_cell.length_c   1.000
_cell.angle_alpha   90.00
_cell.angle_beta   90.00
_cell.angle_gamma   90.00
#
_symmetry.space_group_name_H-M   'P 1'
#
loop_
_entity.id
_entity.type
_entity.pdbx_description
1 polymer ?
#
loop_
_entity_poly.entity_id
_entity_poly.type
_entity_poly.pdbx_seq_one_letter_code
_entity_poly.pdbx_strand_id
1 'polypeptide(L)'
;MAILNGKWIVSIDWVKACMDGMEPVDEQKFEVTTDVHGVREGPKLGRQRVINKQPRLFDGMQFYLHGDYTVAYRGFLQDLVVAAGGTVLHRKPVSRDHQKLLDDSSPLIVVYSLENQGKANLDGNDDYRRRQADDAQALAFASGGEAASSAWIIDSVAACKLQPL
;
A
#
# COMPACT_ATOMS: atom_id res chain seq x y z
N MET A 1 -1.39 -5.68 6.53
CA MET A 1 -0.42 -6.76 6.82
C MET A 1 -0.94 -8.19 6.65
N ALA A 2 -2.11 -8.56 7.21
CA ALA A 2 -2.61 -9.95 7.15
C ALA A 2 -2.78 -10.48 5.71
N ILE A 3 -3.37 -9.67 4.82
CA ILE A 3 -3.55 -9.99 3.39
C ILE A 3 -2.22 -10.32 2.72
N LEU A 4 -1.21 -9.45 2.91
CA LEU A 4 0.13 -9.64 2.33
C LEU A 4 0.79 -10.93 2.77
N ASN A 5 0.55 -11.36 4.02
CA ASN A 5 1.12 -12.59 4.55
C ASN A 5 0.25 -13.83 4.32
N GLY A 6 -0.83 -13.71 3.53
CA GLY A 6 -1.74 -14.81 3.22
C GLY A 6 -2.40 -15.43 4.44
N LYS A 7 -2.65 -14.62 5.48
CA LYS A 7 -3.33 -15.07 6.71
C LYS A 7 -4.84 -15.12 6.50
N TRP A 8 -5.50 -16.00 7.24
CA TRP A 8 -6.96 -16.00 7.33
C TRP A 8 -7.46 -14.68 7.92
N ILE A 9 -8.42 -14.09 7.22
CA ILE A 9 -9.16 -12.91 7.69
C ILE A 9 -10.62 -13.33 7.67
N VAL A 10 -11.14 -13.66 8.84
CA VAL A 10 -12.49 -14.19 9.02
C VAL A 10 -13.36 -13.19 9.77
N SER A 11 -14.67 -13.29 9.55
CA SER A 11 -15.66 -12.53 10.34
C SER A 11 -15.73 -13.04 11.78
N ILE A 12 -16.32 -12.22 12.66
CA ILE A 12 -16.56 -12.61 14.06
C ILE A 12 -17.48 -13.84 14.18
N ASP A 13 -18.26 -14.15 13.15
CA ASP A 13 -19.16 -15.30 13.17
C ASP A 13 -18.40 -16.63 13.15
N TRP A 14 -17.15 -16.65 12.69
CA TRP A 14 -16.26 -17.80 12.85
C TRP A 14 -16.06 -18.15 14.33
N VAL A 15 -15.78 -17.14 15.16
CA VAL A 15 -15.58 -17.33 16.60
C VAL A 15 -16.86 -17.85 17.25
N LYS A 16 -18.02 -17.28 16.89
CA LYS A 16 -19.32 -17.74 17.41
C LYS A 16 -19.58 -19.20 17.03
N ALA A 17 -19.35 -19.56 15.78
CA ALA A 17 -19.52 -20.94 15.31
C ALA A 17 -18.57 -21.93 16.03
N CYS A 18 -17.32 -21.52 16.28
CA CYS A 18 -16.37 -22.33 17.06
C CYS A 18 -16.85 -22.53 18.52
N MET A 19 -17.40 -21.48 19.13
CA MET A 19 -17.93 -21.57 20.50
C MET A 19 -19.16 -22.46 20.59
N ASP A 20 -20.07 -22.37 19.63
CA ASP A 20 -21.30 -23.17 19.58
C ASP A 20 -20.99 -24.66 19.31
N GLY A 21 -20.03 -24.94 18.42
CA GLY A 21 -19.58 -26.30 18.12
C GLY A 21 -18.59 -26.89 19.14
N MET A 22 -18.06 -26.06 20.04
CA MET A 22 -16.93 -26.37 20.93
C MET A 22 -15.69 -26.94 20.21
N GLU A 23 -15.49 -26.56 18.94
CA GLU A 23 -14.35 -26.97 18.12
C GLU A 23 -14.02 -25.92 17.05
N PRO A 24 -12.78 -25.87 16.53
CA PRO A 24 -12.46 -25.02 15.39
C PRO A 24 -13.21 -25.46 14.13
N VAL A 25 -14.02 -24.55 13.57
CA VAL A 25 -14.71 -24.79 12.29
C VAL A 25 -13.90 -24.26 11.11
N ASP A 26 -14.19 -24.75 9.90
CA ASP A 26 -13.53 -24.33 8.65
C ASP A 26 -13.62 -22.80 8.43
N GLU A 27 -12.46 -22.14 8.40
CA GLU A 27 -12.31 -20.68 8.22
C GLU A 27 -12.83 -20.19 6.88
N GLN A 28 -12.78 -21.04 5.83
CA GLN A 28 -13.14 -20.62 4.47
C GLN A 28 -14.57 -20.10 4.37
N LYS A 29 -15.48 -20.65 5.17
CA LYS A 29 -16.90 -20.28 5.19
C LYS A 29 -17.15 -18.89 5.78
N PHE A 30 -16.17 -18.34 6.49
CA PHE A 30 -16.26 -17.08 7.22
C PHE A 30 -15.24 -16.05 6.73
N GLU A 31 -14.49 -16.36 5.66
CA GLU A 31 -13.51 -15.44 5.10
C GLU A 31 -14.18 -14.13 4.64
N VAL A 32 -13.58 -13.00 5.00
CA VAL A 32 -14.06 -11.68 4.59
C VAL A 32 -13.84 -11.51 3.09
N THR A 33 -14.91 -11.22 2.35
CA THR A 33 -14.85 -11.09 0.88
C THR A 33 -14.82 -9.65 0.40
N THR A 34 -15.33 -8.69 1.18
CA THR A 34 -15.49 -7.30 0.75
C THR A 34 -15.26 -6.34 1.93
N ASP A 35 -14.59 -5.21 1.68
CA ASP A 35 -14.43 -4.15 2.68
C ASP A 35 -15.46 -3.01 2.54
N VAL A 36 -15.36 -2.00 3.39
CA VAL A 36 -16.26 -0.82 3.38
C VAL A 36 -16.07 0.08 2.16
N HIS A 37 -14.96 -0.06 1.43
CA HIS A 37 -14.65 0.68 0.21
C HIS A 37 -15.04 -0.09 -1.05
N GLY A 38 -15.63 -1.29 -0.91
CA GLY A 38 -16.08 -2.13 -2.00
C GLY A 38 -14.97 -2.95 -2.66
N VAL A 39 -13.77 -3.00 -2.08
CA VAL A 39 -12.67 -3.85 -2.54
C VAL A 39 -13.01 -5.30 -2.25
N ARG A 40 -12.89 -6.17 -3.26
CA ARG A 40 -13.32 -7.57 -3.21
C ARG A 40 -12.15 -8.54 -3.27
N GLU A 41 -12.34 -9.72 -2.67
CA GLU A 41 -11.47 -10.90 -2.76
C GLU A 41 -10.04 -10.73 -2.21
N GLY A 42 -9.67 -9.57 -1.68
CA GLY A 42 -8.33 -9.25 -1.19
C GLY A 42 -7.70 -10.33 -0.30
N PRO A 43 -8.37 -10.75 0.81
CA PRO A 43 -7.84 -11.78 1.71
C PRO A 43 -7.56 -13.12 1.01
N LYS A 44 -8.52 -13.57 0.18
CA LYS A 44 -8.41 -14.81 -0.58
C LYS A 44 -7.28 -14.76 -1.59
N LEU A 45 -7.16 -13.66 -2.34
CA LEU A 45 -6.07 -13.46 -3.31
C LEU A 45 -4.71 -13.43 -2.60
N GLY A 46 -4.61 -12.74 -1.46
CA GLY A 46 -3.39 -12.73 -0.64
C GLY A 46 -2.96 -14.12 -0.18
N ARG A 47 -3.93 -14.93 0.25
CA ARG A 47 -3.70 -16.33 0.65
C ARG A 47 -3.28 -17.20 -0.51
N GLN A 48 -3.98 -17.11 -1.65
CA GLN A 48 -3.63 -17.85 -2.87
C GLN A 48 -2.23 -17.50 -3.38
N ARG A 49 -1.85 -16.21 -3.34
CA ARG A 49 -0.50 -15.75 -3.72
C ARG A 49 0.58 -16.48 -2.92
N VAL A 50 0.41 -16.56 -1.60
CA VAL A 50 1.39 -17.23 -0.72
C VAL A 50 1.40 -18.75 -0.93
N ILE A 51 0.23 -19.39 -1.02
CA ILE A 51 0.13 -20.84 -1.28
C ILE A 51 0.82 -21.23 -2.59
N ASN A 52 0.62 -20.40 -3.62
CA ASN A 52 1.20 -20.62 -4.95
C ASN A 52 2.65 -20.11 -5.08
N LYS A 53 3.28 -19.65 -3.98
CA LYS A 53 4.65 -19.10 -3.95
C LYS A 53 4.88 -17.98 -4.98
N GLN A 54 3.86 -17.17 -5.24
CA GLN A 54 3.96 -16.03 -6.15
C GLN A 54 4.77 -14.88 -5.51
N PRO A 55 5.39 -14.02 -6.35
CA PRO A 55 6.10 -12.84 -5.88
C PRO A 55 5.26 -11.95 -4.97
N ARG A 56 5.92 -11.11 -4.17
CA ARG A 56 5.22 -10.12 -3.34
C ARG A 56 4.62 -9.01 -4.19
N LEU A 57 3.62 -8.34 -3.64
CA LEU A 57 2.79 -7.39 -4.39
C LEU A 57 3.63 -6.26 -5.01
N PHE A 58 4.64 -5.79 -4.30
CA PHE A 58 5.55 -4.73 -4.73
C PHE A 58 6.97 -5.24 -4.98
N ASP A 59 7.12 -6.52 -5.30
CA ASP A 59 8.43 -7.13 -5.53
C ASP A 59 9.18 -6.39 -6.66
N GLY A 60 10.43 -5.98 -6.37
CA GLY A 60 11.26 -5.23 -7.32
C GLY A 60 10.89 -3.75 -7.49
N MET A 61 9.91 -3.21 -6.77
CA MET A 61 9.50 -1.81 -6.83
C MET A 61 10.19 -0.97 -5.73
N GLN A 62 10.50 0.29 -6.05
CA GLN A 62 11.09 1.27 -5.14
C GLN A 62 10.07 2.35 -4.80
N PHE A 63 10.05 2.81 -3.55
CA PHE A 63 9.08 3.78 -3.04
C PHE A 63 9.79 4.93 -2.34
N TYR A 64 9.45 6.17 -2.70
CA TYR A 64 9.88 7.36 -1.97
C TYR A 64 8.68 8.09 -1.39
N LEU A 65 8.61 8.20 -0.07
CA LEU A 65 7.53 8.92 0.62
C LEU A 65 7.84 10.42 0.65
N HIS A 66 7.16 11.19 -0.21
CA HIS A 66 7.34 12.62 -0.44
C HIS A 66 6.39 13.50 0.39
N GLY A 67 6.96 14.58 0.92
CA GLY A 67 6.25 15.55 1.75
C GLY A 67 6.14 15.12 3.21
N ASP A 68 5.24 15.79 3.91
CA ASP A 68 5.11 15.68 5.35
C ASP A 68 4.07 14.63 5.75
N TYR A 69 4.48 13.77 6.67
CA TYR A 69 3.66 12.72 7.26
C TYR A 69 3.80 12.82 8.77
N THR A 70 2.76 12.48 9.53
CA THR A 70 3.00 12.10 10.93
C THR A 70 3.94 10.91 10.99
N VAL A 71 4.78 10.88 12.02
CA VAL A 71 5.75 9.80 12.25
C VAL A 71 5.05 8.43 12.25
N ALA A 72 3.87 8.33 12.88
CA ALA A 72 3.08 7.11 12.93
C ALA A 72 2.59 6.67 11.54
N TYR A 73 2.00 7.58 10.76
CA TYR A 73 1.48 7.25 9.43
C TYR A 73 2.59 6.93 8.44
N ARG A 74 3.71 7.66 8.49
CA ARG A 74 4.90 7.36 7.70
C ARG A 74 5.42 5.96 8.00
N GLY A 75 5.58 5.62 9.28
CA GLY A 75 6.03 4.30 9.71
C GLY A 75 5.08 3.20 9.23
N PHE A 76 3.77 3.40 9.37
CA PHE A 76 2.77 2.47 8.86
C PHE A 76 2.91 2.20 7.34
N LEU A 77 3.07 3.23 6.53
CA LEU A 77 3.26 3.07 5.08
C LEU A 77 4.58 2.37 4.75
N GLN A 78 5.67 2.69 5.47
CA GLN A 78 6.96 2.03 5.30
C GLN A 78 6.88 0.54 5.58
N ASP A 79 6.29 0.17 6.72
CA ASP A 79 6.09 -1.22 7.08
C ASP A 79 5.24 -1.94 6.01
N LEU A 80 4.19 -1.28 5.51
CA LEU A 80 3.29 -1.85 4.51
C LEU A 80 4.01 -2.13 3.19
N VAL A 81 4.82 -1.19 2.71
CA VAL A 81 5.66 -1.35 1.52
C VAL A 81 6.64 -2.51 1.70
N VAL A 82 7.35 -2.54 2.83
CA VAL A 82 8.36 -3.59 3.12
C VAL A 82 7.70 -4.97 3.23
N ALA A 83 6.57 -5.09 3.91
CA ALA A 83 5.83 -6.34 4.01
C ALA A 83 5.36 -6.85 2.63
N ALA A 84 5.00 -5.92 1.74
CA ALA A 84 4.61 -6.18 0.37
C ALA A 84 5.80 -6.40 -0.59
N GLY A 85 7.05 -6.38 -0.10
CA GLY A 85 8.26 -6.66 -0.89
C GLY A 85 8.85 -5.46 -1.63
N GLY A 86 8.33 -4.26 -1.41
CA GLY A 86 8.89 -3.04 -1.97
C GLY A 86 10.06 -2.52 -1.14
N THR A 87 10.92 -1.72 -1.79
CA THR A 87 12.05 -1.06 -1.14
C THR A 87 11.72 0.40 -0.87
N VAL A 88 11.87 0.86 0.38
CA VAL A 88 11.67 2.26 0.73
C VAL A 88 12.98 3.04 0.59
N LEU A 89 12.97 4.10 -0.21
CA LEU A 89 14.06 5.04 -0.36
C LEU A 89 14.02 6.08 0.77
N HIS A 90 15.13 6.20 1.50
CA HIS A 90 15.29 7.19 2.56
C HIS A 90 15.82 8.54 2.07
N ARG A 91 16.38 8.57 0.86
CA ARG A 91 16.88 9.77 0.20
C ARG A 91 16.02 10.09 -1.01
N LYS A 92 15.98 11.37 -1.37
CA LYS A 92 15.33 11.82 -2.59
C LYS A 92 15.94 11.07 -3.79
N PRO A 93 15.13 10.52 -4.70
CA PRO A 93 15.63 9.77 -5.85
C PRO A 93 16.49 10.67 -6.75
N VAL A 94 17.48 10.06 -7.40
CA VAL A 94 18.42 10.74 -8.29
C VAL A 94 17.80 11.00 -9.66
N SER A 95 18.32 12.00 -10.39
CA SER A 95 17.86 12.33 -11.74
C SER A 95 17.95 11.13 -12.69
N ARG A 96 17.03 11.04 -13.66
CA ARG A 96 17.00 10.02 -14.74
C ARG A 96 18.36 9.75 -15.37
N ASP A 97 19.19 10.79 -15.54
CA ASP A 97 20.51 10.69 -16.17
C ASP A 97 21.50 9.87 -15.33
N HIS A 98 21.38 9.91 -14.00
CA HIS A 98 22.17 9.07 -13.09
C HIS A 98 21.57 7.66 -12.96
N GLN A 99 20.25 7.50 -13.07
CA GLN A 99 19.57 6.21 -13.00
C GLN A 99 19.95 5.30 -14.18
N LYS A 100 20.11 5.86 -15.40
CA LYS A 100 20.58 5.12 -16.59
C LYS A 100 21.99 4.52 -16.44
N LEU A 101 22.80 5.06 -15.54
CA LEU A 101 24.15 4.53 -15.25
C LEU A 101 24.14 3.38 -14.25
N LEU A 102 23.02 3.19 -13.53
CA LEU A 102 22.92 2.25 -12.41
C LEU A 102 22.28 0.90 -12.79
N ASP A 103 21.86 0.71 -14.05
CA ASP A 103 21.25 -0.53 -14.59
C ASP A 103 19.99 -1.03 -13.84
N ASP A 104 19.54 -0.29 -12.83
CA ASP A 104 18.48 -0.69 -11.91
C ASP A 104 17.14 -0.18 -12.47
N SER A 105 16.56 -0.95 -13.39
CA SER A 105 15.26 -0.70 -14.05
C SER A 105 14.05 -0.88 -13.11
N SER A 106 14.25 -0.86 -11.79
CA SER A 106 13.19 -1.00 -10.80
C SER A 106 12.18 0.15 -10.91
N PRO A 107 10.87 -0.13 -11.01
CA PRO A 107 9.84 0.91 -11.02
C PRO A 107 9.93 1.74 -9.73
N LEU A 108 10.06 3.06 -9.88
CA LEU A 108 10.08 4.01 -8.78
C LEU A 108 8.70 4.67 -8.64
N ILE A 109 8.11 4.59 -7.45
CA ILE A 109 6.87 5.26 -7.10
C ILE A 109 7.15 6.35 -6.06
N VAL A 110 6.86 7.60 -6.42
CA VAL A 110 6.87 8.74 -5.49
C VAL A 110 5.49 8.88 -4.87
N VAL A 111 5.42 8.65 -3.57
CA VAL A 111 4.15 8.59 -2.85
C VAL A 111 3.93 9.91 -2.13
N TYR A 112 2.75 10.51 -2.26
CA TYR A 112 2.36 11.70 -1.50
C TYR A 112 1.18 11.41 -0.57
N SER A 113 1.06 12.18 0.53
CA SER A 113 -0.04 12.01 1.48
C SER A 113 -1.29 12.77 1.02
N LEU A 114 -2.48 12.22 1.29
CA LEU A 114 -3.75 12.95 1.21
C LEU A 114 -4.33 13.29 2.61
N GLU A 115 -3.80 12.66 3.66
CA GLU A 115 -4.32 12.80 5.01
C GLU A 115 -3.94 14.15 5.64
N ASN A 116 -4.97 14.80 6.17
CA ASN A 116 -4.92 16.15 6.74
C ASN A 116 -4.29 16.11 8.15
N GLN A 117 -3.02 16.47 8.27
CA GLN A 117 -2.32 16.48 9.55
C GLN A 117 -2.74 17.71 10.36
N GLY A 118 -3.68 17.53 11.29
CA GLY A 118 -3.86 18.34 12.50
C GLY A 118 -3.85 19.88 12.35
N LYS A 119 -5.05 20.45 12.20
CA LYS A 119 -5.44 21.88 12.35
C LYS A 119 -5.09 22.85 11.20
N ALA A 120 -6.18 23.31 10.58
CA ALA A 120 -6.61 24.71 10.37
C ALA A 120 -6.87 25.10 8.91
N ASN A 121 -8.13 25.52 8.70
CA ASN A 121 -8.71 26.19 7.54
C ASN A 121 -9.09 25.29 6.35
N LEU A 122 -10.40 25.08 6.25
CA LEU A 122 -11.12 24.34 5.21
C LEU A 122 -10.97 24.94 3.79
N ASP A 123 -10.23 26.05 3.64
CA ASP A 123 -10.03 26.77 2.37
C ASP A 123 -8.58 26.63 1.82
N GLY A 124 -7.60 26.25 2.65
CA GLY A 124 -6.18 26.17 2.24
C GLY A 124 -5.66 24.75 1.99
N ASN A 125 -6.50 23.75 2.20
CA ASN A 125 -6.08 22.36 2.25
C ASN A 125 -6.02 21.69 0.86
N ASP A 126 -6.92 22.09 -0.04
CA ASP A 126 -6.92 21.57 -1.40
C ASP A 126 -5.77 22.13 -2.21
N ASP A 127 -5.41 23.41 -2.00
CA ASP A 127 -4.20 24.00 -2.58
C ASP A 127 -2.93 23.31 -2.07
N TYR A 128 -2.86 22.97 -0.78
CA TYR A 128 -1.72 22.23 -0.23
C TYR A 128 -1.61 20.82 -0.81
N ARG A 129 -2.73 20.07 -0.85
CA ARG A 129 -2.76 18.71 -1.45
C ARG A 129 -2.38 18.72 -2.92
N ARG A 130 -2.87 19.71 -3.67
CA ARG A 130 -2.56 19.87 -5.09
C ARG A 130 -1.06 20.13 -5.28
N ARG A 131 -0.49 21.05 -4.49
CA ARG A 131 0.97 21.29 -4.51
C ARG A 131 1.77 20.05 -4.16
N GLN A 132 1.36 19.28 -3.14
CA GLN A 132 2.06 18.04 -2.77
C GLN A 132 2.00 17.00 -3.90
N ALA A 133 0.86 16.88 -4.58
CA ALA A 133 0.71 16.01 -5.75
C ALA A 133 1.57 16.50 -6.93
N ASP A 134 1.55 17.79 -7.23
CA ASP A 134 2.33 18.41 -8.30
C ASP A 134 3.84 18.25 -8.06
N ASP A 135 4.32 18.49 -6.83
CA ASP A 135 5.72 18.32 -6.44
C ASP A 135 6.16 16.86 -6.51
N ALA A 136 5.30 15.92 -6.07
CA ALA A 136 5.54 14.50 -6.20
C ALA A 136 5.61 14.06 -7.67
N GLN A 137 4.72 14.58 -8.52
CA GLN A 137 4.70 14.29 -9.94
C GLN A 137 5.93 14.86 -10.66
N ALA A 138 6.34 16.09 -10.34
CA ALA A 138 7.56 16.69 -10.86
C ALA A 138 8.80 15.88 -10.44
N LEU A 139 8.85 15.41 -9.19
CA LEU A 139 9.93 14.58 -8.68
C LEU A 139 9.96 13.20 -9.36
N ALA A 140 8.83 12.54 -9.50
CA ALA A 140 8.69 11.27 -10.21
C ALA A 140 9.15 11.41 -11.66
N PHE A 141 8.66 12.46 -12.34
CA PHE A 141 9.07 12.76 -13.71
C PHE A 141 10.58 12.98 -13.81
N ALA A 142 11.18 13.80 -12.94
CA ALA A 142 12.63 14.06 -12.95
C ALA A 142 13.49 12.82 -12.65
N SER A 143 12.93 11.83 -11.93
CA SER A 143 13.65 10.64 -11.49
C SER A 143 13.37 9.39 -12.34
N GLY A 144 12.41 9.45 -13.25
CA GLY A 144 12.05 8.28 -14.07
C GLY A 144 10.97 7.39 -13.48
N GLY A 145 10.28 7.85 -12.44
CA GLY A 145 9.21 7.14 -11.76
C GLY A 145 7.82 7.67 -12.07
N GLU A 146 6.85 7.11 -11.35
CA GLU A 146 5.44 7.53 -11.34
C GLU A 146 5.07 8.09 -9.96
N ALA A 147 4.05 8.93 -9.90
CA ALA A 147 3.56 9.50 -8.64
C ALA A 147 2.24 8.84 -8.24
N ALA A 148 2.07 8.55 -6.95
CA ALA A 148 0.88 7.90 -6.42
C ALA A 148 0.48 8.52 -5.08
N SER A 149 -0.81 8.51 -4.77
CA SER A 149 -1.25 8.88 -3.41
C SER A 149 -0.95 7.75 -2.42
N SER A 150 -0.90 8.06 -1.13
CA SER A 150 -0.78 7.02 -0.08
C SER A 150 -1.97 6.05 -0.09
N ALA A 151 -3.14 6.49 -0.55
CA ALA A 151 -4.31 5.63 -0.75
C ALA A 151 -4.05 4.53 -1.78
N TRP A 152 -3.31 4.81 -2.87
CA TRP A 152 -2.96 3.81 -3.88
C TRP A 152 -2.23 2.60 -3.28
N ILE A 153 -1.35 2.81 -2.29
CA ILE A 153 -0.66 1.72 -1.58
C ILE A 153 -1.69 0.89 -0.81
N ILE A 154 -2.54 1.56 -0.04
CA ILE A 154 -3.53 0.92 0.83
C ILE A 154 -4.52 0.11 0.00
N ASP A 155 -5.05 0.69 -1.07
CA ASP A 155 -6.01 0.07 -1.97
C ASP A 155 -5.39 -1.10 -2.72
N SER A 156 -4.13 -0.98 -3.15
CA SER A 156 -3.40 -2.08 -3.78
C SER A 156 -3.23 -3.27 -2.84
N VAL A 157 -2.92 -3.00 -1.57
CA VAL A 157 -2.78 -4.03 -0.55
C VAL A 157 -4.14 -4.63 -0.17
N ALA A 158 -5.17 -3.81 -0.03
CA ALA A 158 -6.53 -4.24 0.27
C ALA A 158 -7.07 -5.19 -0.82
N ALA A 159 -6.80 -4.88 -2.09
CA ALA A 159 -7.19 -5.73 -3.22
C ALA A 159 -6.23 -6.91 -3.47
N CYS A 160 -5.08 -6.94 -2.80
CA CYS A 160 -3.94 -7.78 -3.14
C CYS A 160 -3.59 -7.73 -4.65
N LYS A 161 -3.71 -6.54 -5.25
CA LYS A 161 -3.52 -6.29 -6.68
C LYS A 161 -3.12 -4.83 -6.90
N LEU A 162 -2.15 -4.59 -7.78
CA LEU A 162 -1.74 -3.23 -8.15
C LEU A 162 -2.92 -2.46 -8.76
N GLN A 163 -3.23 -1.31 -8.17
CA GLN A 163 -4.21 -0.37 -8.73
C GLN A 163 -3.60 0.40 -9.90
N PRO A 164 -4.42 0.89 -10.85
CA PRO A 164 -3.94 1.78 -11.89
C PRO A 164 -3.39 3.08 -11.27
N LEU A 165 -2.32 3.60 -11.90
CA LEU A 165 -1.71 4.89 -11.60
C LEU A 165 -2.23 5.97 -12.54
#